data_AF-A0A2A6NH20-F1
#
_entry.id   AF-A0A2A6NH20-F1
#
_cell.length_a   1.000
_cell.length_b   1.000
_cell.length_c   1.000
_cell.angle_alpha   90.00
_cell.angle_beta   90.00
_cell.angle_gamma   90.00
#
_symmetry.space_group_name_H-M   'P 1'
#
loop_
_entity.id
_entity.type
_entity.pdbx_description
1 polymer ?
#
loop_
_entity_poly.entity_id
_entity_poly.type
_entity_poly.pdbx_seq_one_letter_code
_entity_poly.pdbx_strand_id
1 'polypeptide(L)'
;MRFRNPVITTLLLTCLSASPVLSATAALSATAAPSATAIVKDAGTVQLGNTVYRLDGIDAPAADQLCIDEHADVWTCGIEARDQLTKLIGGKPIHCDDIGVDPTFKKRRLGVCKLEGDPTSLSQVMVQKGYALNVETSATGRFKPDQATAKDGRAGLWKGCFVAPRDFRLGKKDGALLGNACPADRDTQIRNALFPDDLPMPASCNIKGKYAVRARVTGNVGIYHLQACRSYPGLGNPDRWFCSEEDAQAAGFRRAYNCRPPKGK
;
A
#
# COMPACT_ATOMS: atom_id res chain seq x y z
N MET A 1 -90.42 -58.76 -3.80
CA MET A 1 -89.17 -58.07 -4.18
C MET A 1 -88.05 -59.11 -4.24
N ARG A 2 -87.57 -59.46 -5.43
CA ARG A 2 -86.42 -60.36 -5.63
C ARG A 2 -85.22 -59.50 -6.02
N PHE A 3 -84.21 -59.43 -5.14
CA PHE A 3 -82.95 -58.77 -5.44
C PHE A 3 -81.88 -59.81 -5.77
N ARG A 4 -81.25 -59.62 -6.94
CA ARG A 4 -79.98 -60.21 -7.38
C ARG A 4 -78.88 -59.84 -6.38
N ASN A 5 -77.87 -60.69 -6.21
CA ASN A 5 -76.50 -60.20 -6.02
C ASN A 5 -75.43 -61.23 -6.43
N PRO A 6 -74.25 -60.75 -6.86
CA PRO A 6 -73.32 -61.50 -7.70
C PRO A 6 -72.02 -61.92 -7.00
N VAL A 7 -71.28 -62.74 -7.74
CA VAL A 7 -69.92 -63.24 -7.52
C VAL A 7 -68.94 -62.11 -7.15
N ILE A 8 -68.12 -62.34 -6.12
CA ILE A 8 -66.96 -61.50 -5.79
C ILE A 8 -65.69 -62.34 -6.01
N THR A 9 -64.95 -61.95 -7.04
CA THR A 9 -63.64 -62.43 -7.45
C THR A 9 -62.57 -61.99 -6.46
N THR A 10 -61.75 -62.93 -5.98
CA THR A 10 -60.64 -62.67 -5.06
C THR A 10 -59.40 -62.20 -5.85
N LEU A 11 -58.93 -60.98 -5.60
CA LEU A 11 -57.65 -60.46 -6.11
C LEU A 11 -56.62 -60.49 -4.99
N LEU A 12 -55.56 -61.28 -5.17
CA LEU A 12 -54.37 -61.26 -4.31
C LEU A 12 -53.51 -60.03 -4.68
N LEU A 13 -53.43 -59.05 -3.76
CA LEU A 13 -52.54 -57.90 -3.88
C LEU A 13 -51.24 -58.19 -3.10
N THR A 14 -50.14 -58.36 -3.82
CA THR A 14 -48.78 -58.48 -3.27
C THR A 14 -48.30 -57.13 -2.74
N CYS A 15 -47.94 -57.06 -1.46
CA CYS A 15 -47.33 -55.88 -0.83
C CYS A 15 -45.88 -55.71 -1.30
N LEU A 16 -45.61 -54.65 -2.08
CA LEU A 16 -44.25 -54.17 -2.36
C LEU A 16 -43.87 -53.13 -1.30
N SER A 17 -43.06 -53.51 -0.32
CA SER A 17 -42.50 -52.60 0.67
C SER A 17 -41.28 -51.87 0.07
N ALA A 18 -41.48 -50.64 -0.42
CA ALA A 18 -40.39 -49.75 -0.80
C ALA A 18 -39.75 -49.14 0.46
N SER A 19 -38.50 -49.52 0.75
CA SER A 19 -37.72 -48.90 1.82
C SER A 19 -37.12 -47.57 1.34
N PRO A 20 -37.22 -46.47 2.09
CA PRO A 20 -36.60 -45.21 1.70
C PRO A 20 -35.09 -45.29 1.95
N VAL A 21 -34.30 -45.21 0.88
CA VAL A 21 -32.84 -45.08 0.95
C VAL A 21 -32.53 -43.64 1.38
N LEU A 22 -32.12 -43.47 2.64
CA LEU A 22 -31.74 -42.19 3.22
C LEU A 22 -30.35 -41.80 2.68
N SER A 23 -30.30 -41.09 1.55
CA SER A 23 -29.06 -40.50 1.04
C SER A 23 -28.60 -39.37 1.96
N ALA A 24 -27.64 -39.66 2.84
CA ALA A 24 -26.96 -38.67 3.66
C ALA A 24 -26.06 -37.79 2.77
N THR A 25 -26.54 -36.61 2.40
CA THR A 25 -25.72 -35.56 1.80
C THR A 25 -24.79 -34.99 2.87
N ALA A 26 -23.52 -35.39 2.84
CA ALA A 26 -22.48 -34.80 3.66
C ALA A 26 -22.28 -33.34 3.22
N ALA A 27 -22.77 -32.38 4.01
CA ALA A 27 -22.49 -30.98 3.82
C ALA A 27 -21.01 -30.73 4.15
N LEU A 28 -20.18 -30.51 3.14
CA LEU A 28 -18.83 -29.98 3.32
C LEU A 28 -18.97 -28.55 3.87
N SER A 29 -18.81 -28.40 5.19
CA SER A 29 -18.59 -27.09 5.79
C SER A 29 -17.22 -26.59 5.31
N ALA A 30 -17.21 -25.68 4.34
CA ALA A 30 -16.00 -24.94 3.98
C ALA A 30 -15.59 -24.11 5.19
N THR A 31 -14.56 -24.55 5.91
CA THR A 31 -13.89 -23.71 6.92
C THR A 31 -13.27 -22.54 6.18
N ALA A 32 -13.88 -21.35 6.30
CA ALA A 32 -13.30 -20.12 5.78
C ALA A 32 -11.87 -19.99 6.34
N ALA A 33 -10.88 -19.98 5.46
CA ALA A 33 -9.51 -19.73 5.85
C ALA A 33 -9.46 -18.38 6.60
N PRO A 34 -8.66 -18.25 7.67
CA PRO A 34 -8.50 -16.97 8.33
C PRO A 34 -8.05 -15.93 7.29
N SER A 35 -8.88 -14.91 7.08
CA SER A 35 -8.57 -13.84 6.13
C SER A 35 -7.27 -13.19 6.59
N ALA A 36 -6.25 -13.23 5.73
CA ALA A 36 -4.94 -12.70 6.08
C ALA A 36 -5.10 -11.20 6.38
N THR A 37 -4.72 -10.78 7.59
CA THR A 37 -4.77 -9.37 7.96
C THR A 37 -3.75 -8.59 7.14
N ALA A 38 -4.20 -7.50 6.52
CA ALA A 38 -3.31 -6.63 5.75
C ALA A 38 -2.34 -5.86 6.67
N ILE A 39 -1.07 -5.82 6.29
CA ILE A 39 -0.05 -5.01 6.93
C ILE A 39 0.27 -3.81 6.03
N VAL A 40 0.04 -2.60 6.50
CA VAL A 40 0.43 -1.37 5.78
C VAL A 40 1.93 -1.13 5.93
N LYS A 41 2.64 -1.03 4.81
CA LYS A 41 4.09 -0.77 4.79
C LYS A 41 4.37 0.73 4.68
N ASP A 42 3.74 1.36 3.69
CA ASP A 42 3.77 2.81 3.44
C ASP A 42 2.42 3.26 2.87
N ALA A 43 2.28 4.55 2.53
CA ALA A 43 1.05 5.15 2.04
C ALA A 43 0.55 4.61 0.67
N GLY A 44 1.32 3.75 0.01
CA GLY A 44 0.97 3.15 -1.28
C GLY A 44 1.27 1.66 -1.36
N THR A 45 1.57 0.99 -0.25
CA THR A 45 2.02 -0.40 -0.23
C THR A 45 1.41 -1.17 0.94
N VAL A 46 0.79 -2.31 0.63
CA VAL A 46 0.19 -3.23 1.59
C VAL A 46 0.74 -4.63 1.41
N GLN A 47 0.87 -5.39 2.50
CA GLN A 47 1.22 -6.79 2.48
C GLN A 47 0.01 -7.64 2.88
N LEU A 48 -0.33 -8.63 2.05
CA LEU A 48 -1.37 -9.62 2.30
C LEU A 48 -0.73 -11.01 2.31
N GLY A 49 -0.65 -11.64 3.48
CA GLY A 49 0.13 -12.88 3.66
C GLY A 49 1.60 -12.66 3.29
N ASN A 50 2.08 -13.41 2.29
CA ASN A 50 3.46 -13.31 1.79
C ASN A 50 3.62 -12.40 0.57
N THR A 51 2.54 -11.80 0.08
CA THR A 51 2.57 -10.96 -1.11
C THR A 51 2.52 -9.50 -0.72
N VAL A 52 3.45 -8.71 -1.27
CA VAL A 52 3.46 -7.25 -1.11
C VAL A 52 2.92 -6.61 -2.38
N TYR A 53 1.86 -5.83 -2.24
CA TYR A 53 1.21 -5.08 -3.31
C TYR A 53 1.55 -3.59 -3.19
N ARG A 54 2.11 -3.02 -4.26
CA ARG A 54 2.03 -1.59 -4.49
C ARG A 54 0.65 -1.29 -5.08
N LEU A 55 -0.01 -0.26 -4.54
CA LEU A 55 -1.32 0.18 -5.00
C LEU A 55 -1.21 0.78 -6.42
N ASP A 56 -2.06 0.30 -7.33
CA ASP A 56 -2.06 0.72 -8.72
C ASP A 56 -2.59 2.16 -8.91
N GLY A 57 -2.04 2.85 -9.91
CA GLY A 57 -2.52 4.16 -10.37
C GLY A 57 -2.13 5.36 -9.52
N ILE A 58 -1.37 5.16 -8.44
CA ILE A 58 -1.04 6.24 -7.50
C ILE A 58 0.47 6.37 -7.23
N ASP A 59 0.87 7.54 -6.77
CA ASP A 59 2.19 7.84 -6.23
C ASP A 59 2.03 8.47 -4.85
N ALA A 60 2.42 7.72 -3.82
CA ALA A 60 2.24 8.10 -2.42
C ALA A 60 3.57 8.61 -1.81
N PRO A 61 3.52 9.55 -0.84
CA PRO A 61 4.71 10.07 -0.20
C PRO A 61 5.47 8.95 0.53
N ALA A 62 6.80 9.00 0.44
CA ALA A 62 7.65 8.08 1.21
C ALA A 62 7.52 8.43 2.71
N ALA A 63 7.70 7.45 3.59
CA ALA A 63 7.52 7.63 5.03
C ALA A 63 8.37 8.77 5.63
N ASP A 64 9.53 9.05 5.03
CA ASP A 64 10.47 10.09 5.45
C ASP A 64 10.28 11.44 4.75
N GLN A 65 9.25 11.56 3.91
CA GLN A 65 8.93 12.79 3.22
C GLN A 65 8.29 13.80 4.16
N LEU A 66 8.86 15.01 4.17
CA LEU A 66 8.32 16.18 4.83
C LEU A 66 7.52 17.02 3.85
N CYS A 67 6.51 17.69 4.37
CA CYS A 67 5.70 18.68 3.67
C CYS A 67 5.56 19.92 4.55
N ILE A 68 5.13 21.02 3.94
CA ILE A 68 4.70 22.23 4.64
C ILE A 68 3.18 22.27 4.60
N ASP A 69 2.52 22.70 5.66
CA ASP A 69 1.07 22.86 5.72
C ASP A 69 0.61 24.30 5.39
N GLU A 70 -0.68 24.57 5.54
CA GLU A 70 -1.29 25.89 5.32
C GLU A 70 -0.81 26.98 6.30
N HIS A 71 -0.20 26.60 7.42
CA HIS A 71 0.34 27.49 8.45
C HIS A 71 1.84 27.74 8.29
N ALA A 72 2.44 27.19 7.22
CA ALA A 72 3.88 27.19 6.97
C ALA A 72 4.68 26.32 7.96
N ASP A 73 4.01 25.39 8.66
CA ASP A 73 4.66 24.45 9.55
C ASP A 73 5.08 23.18 8.81
N VAL A 74 6.25 22.65 9.17
CA VAL A 74 6.76 21.39 8.62
C VAL A 74 6.10 20.22 9.32
N TRP A 75 5.59 19.26 8.55
CA TRP A 75 4.94 18.05 9.06
C TRP A 75 5.38 16.79 8.29
N THR A 76 5.22 15.64 8.95
CA THR A 76 5.65 14.32 8.45
C THR A 76 4.60 13.70 7.54
N CYS A 77 4.37 14.32 6.38
CA CYS A 77 3.31 13.92 5.46
C CYS A 77 3.39 12.48 4.96
N GLY A 78 4.60 11.92 4.86
CA GLY A 78 4.80 10.50 4.61
C GLY A 78 4.16 9.58 5.66
N ILE A 79 4.35 9.91 6.94
CA ILE A 79 3.80 9.16 8.07
C ILE A 79 2.29 9.33 8.15
N GLU A 80 1.80 10.56 8.08
CA GLU A 80 0.36 10.79 8.12
C GLU A 80 -0.36 10.05 6.98
N ALA A 81 0.17 10.08 5.76
CA ALA A 81 -0.42 9.35 4.64
C ALA A 81 -0.46 7.83 4.88
N ARG A 82 0.59 7.24 5.45
CA ARG A 82 0.60 5.81 5.85
C ARG A 82 -0.45 5.53 6.91
N ASP A 83 -0.57 6.41 7.89
CA ASP A 83 -1.50 6.25 9.00
C ASP A 83 -2.96 6.39 8.51
N GLN A 84 -3.21 7.21 7.49
CA GLN A 84 -4.52 7.33 6.84
C GLN A 84 -4.89 6.07 6.04
N LEU A 85 -3.93 5.44 5.36
CA LEU A 85 -4.15 4.13 4.73
C LEU A 85 -4.43 3.05 5.79
N THR A 86 -3.69 3.07 6.90
CA THR A 86 -3.90 2.17 8.04
C THR A 86 -5.30 2.35 8.64
N LYS A 87 -5.73 3.60 8.83
CA LYS A 87 -7.07 3.95 9.35
C LYS A 87 -8.18 3.55 8.37
N LEU A 88 -7.95 3.73 7.07
CA LEU A 88 -8.90 3.33 6.02
C LEU A 88 -9.16 1.83 6.05
N ILE A 89 -8.09 1.03 6.15
CA ILE A 89 -8.20 -0.43 6.28
C ILE A 89 -8.85 -0.79 7.62
N GLY A 90 -8.40 -0.17 8.72
CA GLY A 90 -9.02 -0.31 10.04
C GLY A 90 -9.11 -1.75 10.54
N GLY A 91 -8.16 -2.60 10.14
CA GLY A 91 -8.15 -4.05 10.47
C GLY A 91 -9.18 -4.89 9.70
N LYS A 92 -9.95 -4.29 8.78
CA LYS A 92 -10.91 -5.00 7.94
C LYS A 92 -10.18 -5.85 6.89
N PRO A 93 -10.77 -6.97 6.45
CA PRO A 93 -10.21 -7.74 5.36
C PRO A 93 -10.23 -6.94 4.05
N ILE A 94 -9.18 -7.13 3.26
CA ILE A 94 -9.04 -6.52 1.93
C ILE A 94 -8.84 -7.59 0.88
N HIS A 95 -9.32 -7.33 -0.33
CA HIS A 95 -9.00 -8.09 -1.52
C HIS A 95 -8.12 -7.26 -2.44
N CYS A 96 -7.10 -7.87 -3.03
CA CYS A 96 -6.23 -7.22 -4.02
C CYS A 96 -6.26 -8.01 -5.32
N ASP A 97 -6.79 -7.39 -6.37
CA ASP A 97 -6.68 -7.91 -7.73
C ASP A 97 -5.23 -7.75 -8.19
N ASP A 98 -4.51 -8.85 -8.38
CA ASP A 98 -3.12 -8.84 -8.85
C ASP A 98 -3.06 -8.56 -10.36
N ILE A 99 -2.46 -7.43 -10.73
CA ILE A 99 -2.34 -7.00 -12.12
C ILE A 99 -0.92 -7.17 -12.70
N GLY A 100 -0.04 -7.87 -11.97
CA GLY A 100 1.29 -8.24 -12.43
C GLY A 100 2.42 -7.82 -11.50
N VAL A 101 3.65 -8.00 -12.00
CA VAL A 101 4.88 -7.63 -11.29
C VAL A 101 5.03 -6.11 -11.28
N ASP A 102 5.47 -5.53 -10.16
CA ASP A 102 5.79 -4.10 -10.12
C ASP A 102 7.00 -3.81 -11.03
N PRO A 103 6.85 -2.95 -12.07
CA PRO A 103 7.93 -2.62 -12.99
C PRO A 103 9.10 -1.90 -12.30
N THR A 104 8.88 -1.24 -11.16
CA THR A 104 9.92 -0.52 -10.41
C THR A 104 10.71 -1.47 -9.51
N PHE A 105 10.04 -2.44 -8.91
CA PHE A 105 10.66 -3.35 -7.95
C PHE A 105 10.05 -4.75 -8.03
N LYS A 106 10.70 -5.64 -8.79
CA LYS A 106 10.16 -6.93 -9.22
C LYS A 106 9.79 -7.93 -8.11
N LYS A 107 10.17 -7.66 -6.85
CA LYS A 107 9.76 -8.49 -5.69
C LYS A 107 8.35 -8.13 -5.19
N ARG A 108 7.78 -7.01 -5.63
CA ARG A 108 6.41 -6.59 -5.35
C ARG A 108 5.49 -6.91 -6.52
N ARG A 109 4.21 -7.03 -6.22
CA ARG A 109 3.12 -7.06 -7.18
C ARG A 109 2.48 -5.68 -7.28
N LEU A 110 1.87 -5.38 -8.41
CA LEU A 110 0.99 -4.24 -8.57
C LEU A 110 -0.45 -4.75 -8.36
N GLY A 111 -1.27 -4.01 -7.61
CA GLY A 111 -2.61 -4.48 -7.28
C GLY A 111 -3.65 -3.39 -7.16
N VAL A 112 -4.89 -3.74 -7.49
CA VAL A 112 -6.09 -2.95 -7.17
C VAL A 112 -6.69 -3.52 -5.89
N CYS A 113 -6.41 -2.87 -4.76
CA CYS A 113 -6.88 -3.32 -3.46
C CYS A 113 -8.15 -2.60 -3.02
N LYS A 114 -9.08 -3.33 -2.39
CA LYS A 114 -10.39 -2.85 -1.88
C LYS A 114 -10.68 -3.48 -0.53
N LEU A 115 -11.48 -2.80 0.30
CA LEU A 115 -12.11 -3.46 1.45
C LEU A 115 -13.10 -4.52 0.93
N GLU A 116 -13.23 -5.65 1.61
CA GLU A 116 -14.23 -6.65 1.21
C GLU A 116 -15.65 -6.05 1.20
N GLY A 117 -16.37 -6.24 0.10
CA GLY A 117 -17.71 -5.69 -0.11
C GLY A 117 -17.77 -4.21 -0.51
N ASP A 118 -16.63 -3.51 -0.57
CA ASP A 118 -16.55 -2.11 -1.01
C ASP A 118 -16.11 -2.04 -2.49
N PRO A 119 -16.87 -1.40 -3.39
CA PRO A 119 -16.44 -1.24 -4.78
C PRO A 119 -15.26 -0.26 -4.94
N THR A 120 -15.04 0.64 -3.99
CA THR A 120 -14.05 1.71 -4.05
C THR A 120 -12.66 1.20 -3.69
N SER A 121 -11.69 1.42 -4.58
CA SER A 121 -10.30 1.02 -4.33
C SER A 121 -9.62 1.89 -3.28
N LEU A 122 -8.71 1.30 -2.51
CA LEU A 122 -7.85 2.04 -1.56
C LEU A 122 -7.08 3.15 -2.28
N SER A 123 -6.60 2.89 -3.50
CA SER A 123 -5.97 3.89 -4.37
C SER A 123 -6.84 5.12 -4.58
N GLN A 124 -8.12 4.92 -4.90
CA GLN A 124 -9.07 6.00 -5.14
C GLN A 124 -9.25 6.84 -3.87
N VAL A 125 -9.49 6.20 -2.73
CA VAL A 125 -9.70 6.91 -1.45
C VAL A 125 -8.46 7.71 -1.06
N MET A 126 -7.26 7.14 -1.24
CA MET A 126 -6.00 7.82 -0.93
C MET A 126 -5.81 9.08 -1.80
N VAL A 127 -6.15 9.03 -3.09
CA VAL A 127 -6.09 10.21 -3.96
C VAL A 127 -7.18 11.22 -3.60
N GLN A 128 -8.42 10.77 -3.37
CA GLN A 128 -9.56 11.63 -3.02
C GLN A 128 -9.32 12.39 -1.72
N LYS A 129 -8.67 11.76 -0.74
CA LYS A 129 -8.27 12.40 0.53
C LYS A 129 -6.98 13.22 0.43
N GLY A 130 -6.33 13.23 -0.73
CA GLY A 130 -5.11 14.00 -0.97
C GLY A 130 -3.84 13.40 -0.38
N TYR A 131 -3.82 12.11 -0.01
CA TYR A 131 -2.65 11.43 0.54
C TYR A 131 -1.86 10.63 -0.51
N ALA A 132 -2.26 10.68 -1.78
CA ALA A 132 -1.48 10.19 -2.90
C ALA A 132 -1.80 11.00 -4.16
N LEU A 133 -0.87 11.02 -5.12
CA LEU A 133 -1.07 11.62 -6.44
C LEU A 133 -1.59 10.57 -7.43
N ASN A 134 -2.45 10.99 -8.36
CA ASN A 134 -2.80 10.20 -9.52
C ASN A 134 -1.60 10.11 -10.49
N VAL A 135 -1.29 8.91 -10.97
CA VAL A 135 -0.24 8.68 -11.96
C VAL A 135 -0.88 8.47 -13.32
N GLU A 136 -0.78 9.44 -14.24
CA GLU A 136 -1.48 9.36 -15.53
C GLU A 136 -1.08 8.17 -16.40
N THR A 137 0.19 7.79 -16.37
CA THR A 137 0.71 6.67 -17.16
C THR A 137 0.30 5.30 -16.63
N SER A 138 -0.14 5.23 -15.37
CA SER A 138 -0.65 4.01 -14.73
C SER A 138 -2.16 4.12 -14.60
N ALA A 139 -2.89 3.00 -14.63
CA ALA A 139 -4.34 3.03 -14.47
C ALA A 139 -5.09 4.04 -15.37
N THR A 140 -4.50 4.41 -16.51
CA THR A 140 -4.99 5.43 -17.44
C THR A 140 -5.38 6.77 -16.79
N GLY A 141 -4.75 7.13 -15.66
CA GLY A 141 -5.07 8.35 -14.92
C GLY A 141 -6.51 8.40 -14.39
N ARG A 142 -7.12 7.26 -14.08
CA ARG A 142 -8.53 7.17 -13.66
C ARG A 142 -8.88 7.97 -12.40
N PHE A 143 -7.90 8.38 -11.60
CA PHE A 143 -8.10 9.17 -10.37
C PHE A 143 -7.87 10.67 -10.57
N LYS A 144 -7.83 11.16 -11.83
CA LYS A 144 -7.78 12.60 -12.13
C LYS A 144 -8.91 13.41 -11.45
N PRO A 145 -10.18 12.98 -11.48
CA PRO A 145 -11.25 13.69 -10.81
C PRO A 145 -11.09 13.70 -9.28
N ASP A 146 -10.70 12.57 -8.68
CA ASP A 146 -10.46 12.48 -7.24
C ASP A 146 -9.33 13.43 -6.80
N GLN A 147 -8.26 13.53 -7.59
CA GLN A 147 -7.17 14.45 -7.31
C GLN A 147 -7.62 15.91 -7.44
N ALA A 148 -8.48 16.23 -8.40
CA ALA A 148 -9.05 17.58 -8.52
C ALA A 148 -9.87 17.93 -7.28
N THR A 149 -10.72 17.01 -6.81
CA THR A 149 -11.47 17.19 -5.54
C THR A 149 -10.53 17.43 -4.35
N ALA A 150 -9.43 16.67 -4.24
CA ALA A 150 -8.46 16.86 -3.17
C ALA A 150 -7.73 18.22 -3.24
N LYS A 151 -7.42 18.68 -4.47
CA LYS A 151 -6.83 20.01 -4.72
C LYS A 151 -7.77 21.13 -4.30
N ASP A 152 -9.01 21.08 -4.78
CA ASP A 152 -10.03 22.10 -4.53
C ASP A 152 -10.38 22.17 -3.04
N GLY A 153 -10.48 21.01 -2.40
CA GLY A 153 -10.73 20.88 -0.97
C GLY A 153 -9.51 21.10 -0.07
N ARG A 154 -8.32 21.38 -0.64
CA ARG A 154 -7.06 21.54 0.11
C ARG A 154 -6.80 20.38 1.07
N ALA A 155 -7.05 19.15 0.62
CA ALA A 155 -6.99 17.95 1.45
C ALA A 155 -5.60 17.29 1.43
N GLY A 156 -5.19 16.71 2.56
CA GLY A 156 -3.95 15.93 2.67
C GLY A 156 -2.72 16.76 2.26
N LEU A 157 -1.97 16.29 1.27
CA LEU A 157 -0.81 16.99 0.71
C LEU A 157 -1.18 18.36 0.12
N TRP A 158 -2.40 18.50 -0.42
CA TRP A 158 -2.86 19.72 -1.10
C TRP A 158 -3.21 20.86 -0.14
N LYS A 159 -3.17 20.64 1.17
CA LYS A 159 -3.36 21.70 2.19
C LYS A 159 -2.23 22.72 2.20
N GLY A 160 -1.01 22.29 1.86
CA GLY A 160 0.17 23.13 1.93
C GLY A 160 1.07 23.04 0.70
N CYS A 161 2.36 22.81 0.91
CA CYS A 161 3.40 22.75 -0.11
C CYS A 161 4.27 21.50 -0.01
N PHE A 162 4.55 20.86 -1.14
CA PHE A 162 5.33 19.62 -1.18
C PHE A 162 6.02 19.42 -2.54
N VAL A 163 7.01 18.54 -2.58
CA VAL A 163 7.56 18.01 -3.85
C VAL A 163 6.85 16.70 -4.19
N ALA A 164 6.61 16.45 -5.48
CA ALA A 164 6.02 15.19 -5.94
C ALA A 164 6.75 13.96 -5.33
N PRO A 165 6.04 12.95 -4.79
CA PRO A 165 6.68 11.79 -4.15
C PRO A 165 7.74 11.09 -5.01
N ARG A 166 7.51 10.99 -6.33
CA ARG A 166 8.51 10.49 -7.27
C ARG A 166 9.81 11.28 -7.30
N ASP A 167 9.72 12.60 -7.32
CA ASP A 167 10.91 13.47 -7.35
C ASP A 167 11.64 13.43 -6.01
N PHE A 168 10.90 13.45 -4.90
CA PHE A 168 11.44 13.24 -3.57
C PHE A 168 12.21 11.92 -3.49
N ARG A 169 11.62 10.82 -3.98
CA ARG A 169 12.25 9.49 -3.96
C ARG A 169 13.57 9.42 -4.73
N LEU A 170 13.69 10.20 -5.81
CA LEU A 170 14.89 10.28 -6.65
C LEU A 170 15.93 11.27 -6.14
N GLY A 171 15.63 12.00 -5.06
CA GLY A 171 16.51 13.03 -4.50
C GLY A 171 16.55 14.30 -5.33
N LYS A 172 15.51 14.56 -6.13
CA LYS A 172 15.39 15.79 -6.93
C LYS A 172 14.86 16.91 -6.04
N LYS A 173 15.78 17.62 -5.38
CA LYS A 173 15.46 18.76 -4.51
C LYS A 173 14.95 19.98 -5.26
N ASP A 174 15.19 20.05 -6.57
CA ASP A 174 14.78 21.09 -7.52
C ASP A 174 13.47 20.76 -8.25
N GLY A 175 12.80 19.67 -7.88
CA GLY A 175 11.50 19.29 -8.44
C GLY A 175 10.43 20.38 -8.28
N ALA A 176 9.37 20.28 -9.09
CA ALA A 176 8.25 21.20 -9.03
C ALA A 176 7.61 21.17 -7.63
N LEU A 177 7.42 22.36 -7.05
CA LEU A 177 6.65 22.52 -5.83
C LEU A 177 5.16 22.46 -6.20
N LEU A 178 4.43 21.62 -5.46
CA LEU A 178 3.02 21.32 -5.66
C LEU A 178 2.23 21.71 -4.41
N GLY A 179 0.97 22.05 -4.61
CA GLY A 179 0.07 22.47 -3.53
C GLY A 179 -0.20 23.97 -3.55
N ASN A 180 -1.12 24.39 -2.68
CA ASN A 180 -1.63 25.76 -2.68
C ASN A 180 -0.79 26.73 -1.85
N ALA A 181 0.11 26.23 -0.99
CA ALA A 181 0.95 27.05 -0.12
C ALA A 181 2.41 27.13 -0.60
N CYS A 182 2.65 27.17 -1.91
CA CYS A 182 3.99 27.27 -2.51
C CYS A 182 4.27 28.65 -3.13
N PRO A 183 4.45 29.72 -2.34
CA PRO A 183 4.73 31.06 -2.88
C PRO A 183 6.13 31.10 -3.54
N ALA A 184 6.19 31.60 -4.78
CA ALA A 184 7.39 31.57 -5.61
C ALA A 184 8.54 32.45 -5.07
N ASP A 185 8.21 33.53 -4.35
CA ASP A 185 9.17 34.42 -3.70
C ASP A 185 9.88 33.77 -2.49
N ARG A 186 9.43 32.59 -2.04
CA ARG A 186 10.02 31.85 -0.91
C ARG A 186 10.56 30.46 -1.27
N ASP A 187 10.85 30.20 -2.55
CA ASP A 187 11.30 28.89 -3.03
C ASP A 187 12.48 28.31 -2.22
N THR A 188 13.50 29.13 -1.93
CA THR A 188 14.66 28.68 -1.14
C THR A 188 14.29 28.27 0.28
N GLN A 189 13.46 29.06 0.99
CA GLN A 189 13.04 28.72 2.35
C GLN A 189 12.19 27.45 2.36
N ILE A 190 11.29 27.30 1.39
CA ILE A 190 10.45 26.10 1.23
C ILE A 190 11.32 24.87 1.02
N ARG A 191 12.30 24.93 0.10
CA ARG A 191 13.18 23.79 -0.17
C ARG A 191 14.03 23.41 1.04
N ASN A 192 14.53 24.38 1.80
CA ASN A 192 15.27 24.09 3.03
C ASN A 192 14.39 23.41 4.09
N ALA A 193 13.11 23.77 4.16
CA ALA A 193 12.14 23.15 5.06
C ALA A 193 11.71 21.73 4.59
N LEU A 194 11.56 21.51 3.29
CA LEU A 194 11.21 20.21 2.72
C LEU A 194 12.40 19.21 2.72
N PHE A 195 13.64 19.72 2.68
CA PHE A 195 14.86 18.93 2.60
C PHE A 195 15.93 19.41 3.60
N PRO A 196 15.65 19.34 4.91
CA PRO A 196 16.58 19.81 5.93
C PRO A 196 17.88 18.98 5.94
N ASP A 197 18.98 19.61 6.34
CA ASP A 197 20.28 18.94 6.46
C ASP A 197 20.28 17.88 7.57
N ASP A 198 19.51 18.13 8.64
CA ASP A 198 19.25 17.16 9.70
C ASP A 198 17.82 16.60 9.55
N LEU A 199 17.71 15.54 8.75
CA LEU A 199 16.43 14.89 8.48
C LEU A 199 15.96 14.11 9.72
N PRO A 200 14.81 14.47 10.34
CA PRO A 200 14.30 13.77 11.51
C PRO A 200 13.97 12.31 11.16
N MET A 201 14.37 11.39 12.03
CA MET A 201 14.06 9.96 11.87
C MET A 201 12.59 9.71 12.22
N PRO A 202 11.76 9.21 11.28
CA PRO A 202 10.40 8.81 11.62
C PRO A 202 10.40 7.59 12.56
N ALA A 203 9.37 7.49 13.40
CA ALA A 203 9.23 6.36 14.31
C ALA A 203 9.28 5.03 13.54
N SER A 204 10.07 4.07 14.04
CA SER A 204 10.32 2.75 13.44
C SER A 204 11.02 2.72 12.07
N CYS A 205 11.54 3.86 11.57
CA CYS A 205 12.23 3.95 10.28
C CYS A 205 13.75 4.14 10.46
N ASN A 206 14.39 3.15 11.07
CA ASN A 206 15.80 3.17 11.52
C ASN A 206 16.82 2.70 10.47
N ILE A 207 16.51 2.76 9.17
CA ILE A 207 17.45 2.43 8.11
C ILE A 207 17.90 3.72 7.44
N LYS A 208 19.19 4.03 7.54
CA LYS A 208 19.76 5.25 6.95
C LYS A 208 20.06 5.06 5.48
N GLY A 209 19.59 5.97 4.64
CA GLY A 209 19.91 6.06 3.23
C GLY A 209 20.82 7.26 2.93
N LYS A 210 21.75 7.06 2.00
CA LYS A 210 22.54 8.14 1.40
C LYS A 210 22.49 8.06 -0.12
N TYR A 211 22.21 9.17 -0.77
CA TYR A 211 22.41 9.30 -2.21
C TYR A 211 23.90 9.16 -2.51
N ALA A 212 24.23 8.39 -3.54
CA ALA A 212 25.62 8.10 -3.85
C ALA A 212 25.83 8.10 -5.35
N VAL A 213 26.64 9.05 -5.86
CA VAL A 213 26.97 9.15 -7.29
C VAL A 213 27.52 7.83 -7.82
N ARG A 214 28.42 7.19 -7.07
CA ARG A 214 28.97 5.87 -7.42
C ARG A 214 27.93 4.74 -7.47
N ALA A 215 26.80 4.87 -6.76
CA ALA A 215 25.74 3.88 -6.82
C ALA A 215 24.98 3.97 -8.15
N ARG A 216 24.88 5.18 -8.72
CA ARG A 216 24.20 5.43 -10.02
C ARG A 216 24.87 4.70 -11.18
N VAL A 217 26.19 4.53 -11.11
CA VAL A 217 26.97 3.71 -12.08
C VAL A 217 26.47 2.27 -12.14
N THR A 218 25.95 1.74 -11.03
CA THR A 218 25.40 0.38 -10.92
C THR A 218 23.87 0.33 -11.03
N GLY A 219 23.24 1.39 -11.52
CA GLY A 219 21.78 1.50 -11.63
C GLY A 219 21.04 1.75 -10.31
N ASN A 220 21.76 2.06 -9.22
CA ASN A 220 21.16 2.36 -7.91
C ASN A 220 21.17 3.88 -7.65
N VAL A 221 20.18 4.40 -6.94
CA VAL A 221 20.11 5.84 -6.58
C VAL A 221 20.99 6.15 -5.37
N GLY A 222 21.18 5.17 -4.47
CA GLY A 222 21.91 5.34 -3.23
C GLY A 222 22.32 4.05 -2.53
N ILE A 223 22.81 4.20 -1.31
CA ILE A 223 23.27 3.13 -0.44
C ILE A 223 22.54 3.24 0.90
N TYR A 224 22.00 2.11 1.39
CA TYR A 224 21.37 2.05 2.71
C TYR A 224 22.19 1.26 3.73
N HIS A 225 22.02 1.61 4.99
CA HIS A 225 22.68 1.03 6.15
C HIS A 225 21.64 0.65 7.21
N LEU A 226 21.70 -0.60 7.66
CA LEU A 226 20.92 -1.13 8.78
C LEU A 226 21.58 -0.78 10.11
N GLN A 227 20.78 -0.70 11.17
CA GLN A 227 21.26 -0.44 12.52
C GLN A 227 22.31 -1.46 12.99
N ALA A 228 22.22 -2.71 12.52
CA ALA A 228 23.19 -3.78 12.81
C ALA A 228 24.54 -3.62 12.07
N CYS A 229 24.67 -2.75 11.08
CA CYS A 229 25.92 -2.55 10.35
C CYS A 229 26.92 -1.74 11.18
N ARG A 230 28.20 -2.13 11.20
CA ARG A 230 29.29 -1.33 11.81
C ARG A 230 29.37 0.10 11.27
N SER A 231 28.99 0.31 10.01
CA SER A 231 29.01 1.62 9.35
C SER A 231 27.85 2.54 9.73
N TYR A 232 26.81 2.03 10.42
CA TYR A 232 25.61 2.79 10.74
C TYR A 232 25.82 3.98 11.69
N PRO A 233 26.58 3.85 12.80
CA PRO A 233 26.78 4.97 13.73
C PRO A 233 27.54 6.13 13.07
N GLY A 234 28.53 5.83 12.23
CA GLY A 234 29.35 6.85 11.55
C GLY A 234 28.67 7.53 10.37
N LEU A 235 27.48 7.06 9.96
CA LEU A 235 26.71 7.68 8.89
C LEU A 235 25.88 8.84 9.46
N GLY A 236 26.49 10.02 9.57
CA GLY A 236 25.81 11.26 9.94
C GLY A 236 24.88 11.77 8.83
N ASN A 237 23.85 12.53 9.23
CA ASN A 237 22.88 13.27 8.39
C ASN A 237 22.36 12.47 7.19
N PRO A 238 21.63 11.37 7.37
CA PRO A 238 21.14 10.59 6.23
C PRO A 238 20.29 11.43 5.28
N ASP A 239 20.36 11.15 3.98
CA ASP A 239 19.53 11.82 2.99
C ASP A 239 18.10 11.26 2.96
N ARG A 240 17.93 10.06 3.52
CA ARG A 240 16.68 9.28 3.54
C ARG A 240 16.60 8.40 4.78
N TRP A 241 15.38 8.13 5.22
CA TRP A 241 15.04 7.10 6.21
C TRP A 241 14.13 6.05 5.58
N PHE A 242 14.38 4.78 5.87
CA PHE A 242 13.52 3.67 5.43
C PHE A 242 13.03 2.85 6.63
N CYS A 243 11.81 2.31 6.51
CA CYS A 243 11.18 1.49 7.55
C CYS A 243 11.43 -0.01 7.33
N SER A 244 11.88 -0.41 6.13
CA SER A 244 12.32 -1.76 5.84
C SER A 244 13.40 -1.80 4.76
N GLU A 245 14.16 -2.90 4.69
CA GLU A 245 15.11 -3.12 3.58
C GLU A 245 14.42 -3.14 2.23
N GLU A 246 13.19 -3.65 2.20
CA GLU A 246 12.41 -3.72 0.96
C GLU A 246 12.06 -2.32 0.46
N ASP A 247 11.67 -1.40 1.34
CA ASP A 247 11.38 0.00 0.97
C ASP A 247 12.63 0.71 0.43
N ALA A 248 13.78 0.47 1.07
CA ALA A 248 15.05 1.00 0.59
C ALA A 248 15.38 0.46 -0.81
N GLN A 249 15.23 -0.84 -1.03
CA GLN A 249 15.46 -1.48 -2.34
C GLN A 249 14.47 -1.00 -3.40
N ALA A 250 13.20 -0.84 -3.05
CA ALA A 250 12.16 -0.32 -3.94
C ALA A 250 12.40 1.15 -4.32
N ALA A 251 13.01 1.94 -3.43
CA ALA A 251 13.48 3.29 -3.72
C ALA A 251 14.78 3.33 -4.55
N GLY A 252 15.31 2.17 -4.96
CA GLY A 252 16.53 2.05 -5.77
C GLY A 252 17.83 2.13 -4.96
N PHE A 253 17.78 1.90 -3.64
CA PHE A 253 18.98 1.84 -2.81
C PHE A 253 19.47 0.41 -2.69
N ARG A 254 20.78 0.23 -2.75
CA ARG A 254 21.41 -1.06 -2.44
C ARG A 254 21.97 -1.07 -1.03
N ARG A 255 22.10 -2.26 -0.45
CA ARG A 255 22.78 -2.43 0.83
C ARG A 255 24.24 -1.99 0.74
N ALA A 256 24.76 -1.36 1.79
CA ALA A 256 26.18 -1.08 1.90
C ALA A 256 27.00 -2.37 1.92
N TYR A 257 28.06 -2.45 1.11
CA TYR A 257 28.92 -3.65 1.05
C TYR A 257 29.65 -3.93 2.37
N ASN A 258 29.91 -2.89 3.15
CA ASN A 258 30.48 -3.00 4.49
C ASN A 258 29.42 -3.33 5.57
N CYS A 259 28.15 -3.49 5.20
CA CYS A 259 27.12 -3.98 6.09
C CYS A 259 27.13 -5.51 6.15
N ARG A 260 28.14 -6.04 6.83
CA ARG A 260 28.16 -7.45 7.22
C ARG A 260 27.32 -7.62 8.49
N PRO A 261 26.53 -8.70 8.62
CA PRO A 261 25.95 -9.05 9.90
C PRO A 261 27.08 -9.13 10.94
N PRO A 262 26.85 -8.71 12.21
CA PRO A 262 27.85 -8.89 13.25
C PRO A 262 28.25 -10.37 13.28
N LYS A 263 29.56 -10.65 13.24
CA LYS A 263 30.03 -12.03 13.44
C LYS A 263 29.47 -12.48 14.79
N GLY A 264 28.71 -13.58 14.79
CA GLY A 264 28.13 -14.13 16.01
C GLY A 264 29.19 -14.18 17.11
N LYS A 265 28.86 -13.61 18.25
CA LYS A 265 29.57 -13.89 19.50
C LYS A 265 28.88 -15.07 20.15
#